data_AF-A0AA87LRL4-F1
#
_entry.id   AF-A0AA87LRL4-F1
#
_cell.length_a   1.000
_cell.length_b   1.000
_cell.length_c   1.000
_cell.angle_alpha   90.00
_cell.angle_beta   90.00
_cell.angle_gamma   90.00
#
_symmetry.space_group_name_H-M   'P 1'
#
loop_
_entity.id
_entity.type
_entity.pdbx_description
1 polymer ?
#
loop_
_entity_poly.entity_id
_entity_poly.type
_entity_poly.pdbx_seq_one_letter_code
_entity_poly.pdbx_strand_id
1 'polypeptide(L)'
;MSKIISSIPSIRYTADVAYQLEPNITVQGTLKYAGGRRELTARTLFVHLDRDDKGKMTVTNVAVSASRKSNGNSAFYRTDDFDMTPELQRAVDHVRELVNQDCVGVDD
;
A
#
# COMPACT_ATOMS: atom_id res chain seq x y z
N MET A 1 7.29 15.91 0.45
CA MET A 1 7.42 15.23 1.76
C MET A 1 6.04 15.04 2.32
N SER A 2 5.49 13.82 2.24
CA SER A 2 4.17 13.50 2.81
C SER A 2 4.36 13.23 4.30
N LYS A 3 3.92 14.18 5.15
CA LYS A 3 4.03 14.06 6.60
C LYS A 3 2.84 13.23 7.10
N ILE A 4 3.09 12.07 7.67
CA ILE A 4 2.07 11.27 8.36
C ILE A 4 1.80 11.99 9.69
N ILE A 5 0.55 12.38 9.96
CA ILE A 5 0.16 13.08 11.20
C ILE A 5 -0.46 12.05 12.14
N SER A 6 0.27 11.62 13.18
CA SER A 6 -0.31 10.93 14.35
C SER A 6 -0.61 11.93 15.46
N SER A 7 -1.67 11.72 16.23
CA SER A 7 -1.91 12.43 17.48
C SER A 7 -1.19 11.83 18.70
N ILE A 8 -0.61 10.61 18.57
CA ILE A 8 0.20 9.98 19.61
C ILE A 8 1.35 9.20 18.93
N PRO A 9 2.53 9.81 18.74
CA PRO A 9 3.71 9.10 18.24
C PRO A 9 4.17 8.14 19.34
N SER A 10 3.99 6.82 19.14
CA SER A 10 4.46 5.66 19.95
C SER A 10 3.40 4.59 20.30
N ILE A 11 2.10 4.88 20.19
CA ILE A 11 1.01 3.96 20.63
C ILE A 11 0.11 3.51 19.45
N ARG A 12 0.59 3.58 18.21
CA ARG A 12 -0.20 3.07 17.08
C ARG A 12 -0.37 1.56 17.22
N TYR A 13 -1.61 1.10 17.35
CA TYR A 13 -1.96 -0.33 17.26
C TYR A 13 -2.21 -0.76 15.82
N THR A 14 -2.69 0.17 14.99
CA THR A 14 -2.97 -0.05 13.58
C THR A 14 -2.52 1.17 12.76
N ALA A 15 -2.26 0.97 11.47
CA ALA A 15 -2.00 2.05 10.53
C ALA A 15 -2.54 1.72 9.13
N ASP A 16 -3.30 2.65 8.57
CA ASP A 16 -3.73 2.63 7.17
C ASP A 16 -2.93 3.66 6.39
N VAL A 17 -2.15 3.22 5.41
CA VAL A 17 -1.31 4.09 4.59
C VAL A 17 -1.72 4.02 3.13
N ALA A 18 -1.99 5.19 2.55
CA ALA A 18 -2.09 5.36 1.10
C ALA A 18 -0.77 5.92 0.56
N TYR A 19 -0.09 5.15 -0.28
CA TYR A 19 1.21 5.49 -0.86
C TYR A 19 1.09 5.61 -2.39
N GLN A 20 1.43 6.77 -2.92
CA GLN A 20 1.40 7.03 -4.37
C GLN A 20 2.59 6.33 -5.03
N LEU A 21 2.32 5.48 -6.03
CA LEU A 21 3.36 4.81 -6.82
C LEU A 21 3.83 5.77 -7.92
N GLU A 22 5.13 6.03 -7.96
CA GLU A 22 5.78 6.84 -8.99
C GLU A 22 7.08 6.14 -9.45
N PRO A 23 7.14 5.59 -10.68
CA PRO A 23 6.06 5.51 -11.67
C PRO A 23 4.95 4.52 -11.26
N ASN A 24 3.83 4.55 -11.98
CA ASN A 24 2.81 3.49 -11.87
C ASN A 24 3.42 2.12 -12.17
N ILE A 25 2.98 1.08 -11.47
CA ILE A 25 3.50 -0.29 -11.60
C ILE A 25 2.49 -1.14 -12.37
N THR A 26 3.00 -1.99 -13.26
CA THR A 26 2.18 -2.98 -13.96
C THR A 26 2.09 -4.25 -13.13
N VAL A 27 0.87 -4.73 -12.87
CA VAL A 27 0.62 -5.97 -12.12
C VAL A 27 -0.37 -6.85 -12.87
N GLN A 28 -0.37 -8.15 -12.61
CA GLN A 28 -1.46 -9.03 -13.04
C GLN A 28 -2.51 -9.09 -11.93
N GLY A 29 -3.79 -9.02 -12.24
CA GLY A 29 -4.82 -9.10 -11.22
C GLY A 29 -6.24 -9.10 -11.76
N THR A 30 -7.20 -9.20 -10.84
CA THR A 30 -8.63 -9.19 -11.16
C THR A 30 -9.25 -7.88 -10.71
N LEU A 31 -10.08 -7.30 -11.56
CA LEU A 31 -10.99 -6.24 -11.16
C LEU A 31 -12.39 -6.83 -10.98
N LYS A 32 -13.04 -6.55 -9.84
CA LYS A 32 -14.33 -7.15 -9.45
C LYS A 32 -15.41 -7.11 -10.55
N TYR A 33 -15.45 -6.04 -11.34
CA TYR A 33 -16.47 -5.83 -12.38
C TYR A 33 -16.12 -6.41 -13.76
N ALA A 34 -14.96 -7.03 -13.89
CA ALA A 34 -14.25 -7.09 -15.15
C ALA A 34 -13.92 -8.50 -15.62
N GLY A 35 -14.05 -9.51 -14.74
CA GLY A 35 -13.90 -10.94 -15.06
C GLY A 35 -12.51 -11.33 -15.55
N GLY A 36 -11.86 -12.22 -14.81
CA GLY A 36 -10.58 -12.83 -15.17
C GLY A 36 -9.35 -11.97 -14.86
N ARG A 37 -8.18 -12.63 -14.77
CA ARG A 37 -6.88 -12.00 -14.54
C ARG A 37 -6.41 -11.25 -15.79
N ARG A 38 -5.92 -10.03 -15.60
CA ARG A 38 -5.42 -9.17 -16.69
C ARG A 38 -4.27 -8.31 -16.20
N GLU A 39 -3.56 -7.71 -17.15
CA GLU A 39 -2.60 -6.66 -16.87
C GLU A 39 -3.33 -5.38 -16.40
N LEU A 40 -2.94 -4.90 -15.23
CA LEU A 40 -3.45 -3.72 -14.57
C LEU A 40 -2.33 -2.71 -14.34
N THR A 41 -2.68 -1.44 -14.40
CA THR A 41 -1.80 -0.34 -13.98
C THR A 41 -2.17 0.06 -12.56
N ALA A 42 -1.31 -0.26 -11.60
CA ALA A 42 -1.43 0.15 -10.21
C ALA A 42 -0.83 1.55 -10.01
N ARG A 43 -1.58 2.44 -9.37
CA ARG A 43 -1.22 3.84 -9.15
C ARG A 43 -1.01 4.19 -7.68
N THR A 44 -1.78 3.57 -6.79
CA THR A 44 -1.72 3.87 -5.35
C THR A 44 -1.74 2.55 -4.61
N LEU A 45 -0.83 2.40 -3.66
CA LEU A 45 -0.74 1.28 -2.74
C LEU A 45 -1.48 1.64 -1.44
N PHE A 46 -2.32 0.74 -0.96
CA PHE A 46 -2.97 0.83 0.34
C PHE A 46 -2.44 -0.29 1.22
N VAL A 47 -1.72 0.07 2.28
CA VAL A 47 -1.13 -0.88 3.21
C VAL A 47 -1.83 -0.75 4.56
N HIS A 48 -2.38 -1.86 5.04
CA HIS A 48 -2.87 -1.98 6.40
C HIS A 48 -1.79 -2.66 7.24
N LEU A 49 -1.49 -2.07 8.39
CA LEU A 49 -0.51 -2.60 9.33
C LEU A 49 -1.12 -2.72 10.72
N ASP A 50 -0.78 -3.81 11.40
CA ASP A 50 -1.10 -4.06 12.80
C ASP A 50 0.18 -4.24 13.61
N ARG A 51 0.14 -3.78 14.86
CA ARG A 51 1.23 -3.94 15.81
C ARG A 51 1.29 -5.38 16.31
N ASP A 52 2.44 -6.02 16.14
CA ASP A 52 2.70 -7.36 16.66
C ASP A 52 2.96 -7.35 18.18
N ASP A 53 3.11 -8.55 18.74
CA ASP A 53 3.42 -8.78 20.16
C ASP A 53 4.78 -8.22 20.60
N LYS A 54 5.67 -7.96 19.65
CA LYS A 54 7.00 -7.34 19.85
C LYS A 54 6.97 -5.82 19.66
N GLY A 55 5.78 -5.26 19.44
CA GLY A 55 5.57 -3.84 19.30
C GLY A 55 5.98 -3.27 17.93
N LYS A 56 6.20 -4.09 16.90
CA LYS A 56 6.52 -3.67 15.52
C LYS A 56 5.27 -3.67 14.65
N MET A 57 5.20 -2.72 13.72
CA MET A 57 4.12 -2.67 12.73
C MET A 57 4.40 -3.68 11.62
N THR A 58 3.49 -4.63 11.47
CA THR A 58 3.53 -5.70 10.47
C THR A 58 2.40 -5.51 9.47
N VAL A 59 2.65 -5.85 8.20
CA VAL A 59 1.65 -5.68 7.13
C VAL A 59 0.64 -6.82 7.21
N THR A 60 -0.64 -6.48 7.33
CA THR A 60 -1.73 -7.46 7.42
C THR A 60 -2.63 -7.46 6.20
N ASN A 61 -2.68 -6.36 5.45
CA ASN A 61 -3.35 -6.33 4.14
C ASN A 61 -2.66 -5.37 3.18
N VAL A 62 -2.74 -5.70 1.88
CA VAL A 62 -2.29 -4.83 0.79
C VAL A 62 -3.36 -4.79 -0.30
N ALA A 63 -3.76 -3.59 -0.67
CA ALA A 63 -4.61 -3.35 -1.83
C ALA A 63 -3.96 -2.30 -2.74
N VAL A 64 -4.37 -2.25 -4.00
CA VAL A 64 -3.95 -1.21 -4.93
C VAL A 64 -5.15 -0.52 -5.57
N SER A 65 -5.00 0.76 -5.85
CA SER A 65 -5.81 1.47 -6.84
C SER A 65 -5.28 1.11 -8.22
N ALA A 66 -6.04 0.33 -8.97
CA ALA A 66 -5.61 -0.20 -10.25
C ALA A 66 -6.65 0.03 -11.34
N SER A 67 -6.17 0.31 -12.54
CA SER A 67 -7.01 0.43 -13.73
C SER A 67 -6.58 -0.62 -14.75
N ARG A 68 -7.48 -0.98 -15.66
CA ARG A 68 -7.05 -1.67 -16.87
C ARG A 68 -6.11 -0.77 -17.65
N LYS A 69 -5.10 -1.34 -18.29
CA LYS A 69 -4.34 -0.63 -19.32
C LYS A 69 -5.28 -0.35 -20.50
N SER A 70 -5.74 0.89 -20.64
CA SER A 70 -6.50 1.37 -21.80
C SER A 70 -5.92 2.70 -22.25
N ASN A 71 -6.26 3.12 -23.47
CA ASN A 71 -5.74 4.32 -24.13
C ASN A 71 -6.25 5.64 -23.50
N GLY A 72 -6.18 5.78 -22.17
CA GLY A 72 -6.47 7.02 -21.43
C GLY A 72 -7.84 7.09 -20.73
N ASN A 73 -8.72 6.10 -20.90
CA ASN A 73 -10.11 6.15 -20.40
C ASN A 73 -10.44 5.11 -19.31
N SER A 74 -9.46 4.62 -18.57
CA SER A 74 -9.73 3.66 -17.50
C SER A 74 -9.97 4.34 -16.15
N ALA A 75 -11.12 4.06 -15.55
CA ALA A 75 -11.33 4.31 -14.13
C ALA A 75 -10.43 3.40 -13.29
N PHE A 76 -9.92 3.94 -12.19
CA PHE A 76 -9.17 3.19 -11.18
C PHE A 76 -10.13 2.64 -10.12
N TYR A 77 -9.92 1.39 -9.74
CA TYR A 77 -10.69 0.70 -8.72
C TYR A 77 -9.74 0.08 -7.71
N ARG A 78 -10.18 0.01 -6.45
CA ARG A 78 -9.43 -0.71 -5.42
C ARG A 78 -9.57 -2.22 -5.63
N THR A 79 -8.45 -2.93 -5.61
CA THR A 79 -8.41 -4.40 -5.63
C THR A 79 -7.28 -4.92 -4.72
N ASP A 80 -7.54 -6.04 -4.08
CA ASP A 80 -6.61 -6.86 -3.29
C ASP A 80 -6.26 -8.19 -4.00
N ASP A 81 -6.93 -8.50 -5.12
CA ASP A 81 -6.61 -9.66 -5.97
C ASP A 81 -5.66 -9.24 -7.10
N PHE A 82 -4.37 -9.29 -6.81
CA PHE A 82 -3.28 -9.05 -7.76
C PHE A 82 -2.02 -9.84 -7.39
N ASP A 83 -1.13 -10.04 -8.36
CA ASP A 83 0.19 -10.63 -8.13
C ASP A 83 1.13 -9.57 -7.55
N MET A 84 1.67 -9.86 -6.38
CA MET A 84 2.71 -9.04 -5.76
C MET A 84 3.99 -9.13 -6.60
N THR A 85 4.37 -8.03 -7.26
CA THR A 85 5.65 -7.95 -7.97
C THR A 85 6.78 -7.53 -7.02
N PRO A 86 8.06 -7.79 -7.36
CA PRO A 86 9.18 -7.34 -6.54
C PRO A 86 9.20 -5.82 -6.29
N GLU A 87 8.81 -5.01 -7.27
CA GLU A 87 8.75 -3.55 -7.15
C GLU A 87 7.65 -3.13 -6.17
N LEU A 88 6.49 -3.77 -6.23
CA LEU A 88 5.39 -3.49 -5.32
C LEU A 88 5.72 -3.94 -3.89
N GLN A 89 6.40 -5.08 -3.73
CA GLN A 89 6.89 -5.53 -2.44
C GLN A 89 7.88 -4.53 -1.83
N ARG A 90 8.81 -3.98 -2.62
CA ARG A 90 9.72 -2.91 -2.14
C ARG A 90 8.95 -1.68 -1.68
N ALA A 91 7.88 -1.30 -2.36
CA ALA A 91 7.03 -0.18 -1.92
C ALA A 91 6.28 -0.50 -0.62
N VAL A 92 5.78 -1.72 -0.45
CA VAL A 92 5.16 -2.19 0.81
C VAL A 92 6.18 -2.17 1.96
N ASP A 93 7.40 -2.68 1.72
CA ASP A 93 8.47 -2.71 2.72
C ASP A 93 8.88 -1.29 3.13
N HIS A 94 8.97 -0.37 2.17
CA HIS A 94 9.25 1.04 2.42
C HIS A 94 8.16 1.69 3.27
N VAL A 95 6.88 1.47 2.95
CA VAL A 95 5.75 1.96 3.77
C VAL A 95 5.83 1.42 5.20
N ARG A 96 6.09 0.13 5.36
CA ARG A 96 6.25 -0.50 6.68
C ARG A 96 7.39 0.14 7.46
N GLU A 97 8.53 0.41 6.81
CA GLU A 97 9.67 1.07 7.44
C GLU A 97 9.32 2.48 7.92
N LEU A 98 8.68 3.29 7.08
CA LEU A 98 8.23 4.65 7.43
C LEU A 98 7.30 4.65 8.65
N VAL A 99 6.33 3.73 8.69
CA VAL A 99 5.40 3.62 9.82
C VAL A 99 6.12 3.17 11.09
N ASN A 100 7.05 2.21 10.98
CA ASN A 100 7.84 1.78 12.14
C ASN A 100 8.74 2.92 12.66
N GLN A 101 9.35 3.72 11.78
CA GLN A 101 10.13 4.90 12.17
C GLN A 101 9.26 5.93 12.91
N ASP A 102 8.03 6.19 12.43
CA ASP A 102 7.05 7.06 13.12
C ASP A 102 6.64 6.52 14.50
N CYS A 103 6.63 5.19 14.68
CA CYS A 103 6.24 4.53 15.93
C CYS A 103 7.37 4.44 16.98
N VAL A 104 8.64 4.60 16.60
CA VAL A 104 9.76 4.51 17.55
C VAL A 104 9.83 5.75 18.47
N GLY A 105 9.27 6.89 18.06
CA GLY A 105 9.37 8.11 18.83
C GLY A 105 10.79 8.69 18.78
N VAL A 106 10.86 10.01 18.73
CA VAL A 106 12.09 10.77 18.81
C VAL A 106 12.55 10.68 20.26
N ASP A 107 13.58 9.90 20.55
CA ASP A 107 14.34 10.03 21.80
C ASP A 107 15.08 11.38 21.73
N ASP A 108 14.53 12.41 22.37
CA ASP A 108 15.22 13.62 22.81
C ASP A 108 15.09 13.73 24.34
#